data_AF-A0A9D8B540-F1
#
_entry.id   AF-A0A9D8B540-F1
#
_cell.length_a   1.000
_cell.length_b   1.000
_cell.length_c   1.000
_cell.angle_alpha   90.00
_cell.angle_beta   90.00
_cell.angle_gamma   90.00
#
_symmetry.space_group_name_H-M   'P 1'
#
loop_
_entity.id
_entity.type
_entity.pdbx_description
1 polymer ?
#
loop_
_entity_poly.entity_id
_entity_poly.type
_entity_poly.pdbx_seq_one_letter_code
_entity_poly.pdbx_strand_id
1 'polypeptide(L)'
;MKSTTRWIVLLCALTCLFAVPTIFAQGPTGSGPLDAMTFSGDQRMVGGNSVLWFYFDYPGDRSKVEVGLNSNLAQYLRLAIYTPEQAQTWMRDTGVTPIGVATKPSEGTATAQYDLYWSGSFTLAGRYFIVVTNFSPTPSVFRLSARGETITLYPTPTPTLGIAAPPATPIPQGTLSGKLVFQTSSGGNIYTVNGDGTNLKRITDGALDPAWSPDGNALVYTRWQTKPGVYIARADGSFETSLVTVNQALSPQWSPDGSRIAFVRQTGGTLQDRTVCVGKFCFGESADPRWKLGMIAFKINQNGDLYNEFSDPPCTNHCFSPTWSQDSRYLAYADGQYGVMRTDTLSNTLWIMFNHNPKVQAAAWSPDGSKIAFQVNQHDHWDIYVMNADATGAKPVTQPDPLSFRPANNVAPVWSPDSKQLLFLSDRNCKWEFFVVNPDGSGLRQVLKNVTDLTGLYYNFSNERMASWTK
;
A
#
# COMPACT_ATOMS: atom_id res chain seq x y z
N MET A 1 23.53 16.28 -68.40
CA MET A 1 23.25 14.99 -69.07
C MET A 1 23.04 13.93 -68.00
N LYS A 2 22.04 13.09 -68.25
CA LYS A 2 21.47 12.04 -67.39
C LYS A 2 22.51 11.08 -66.78
N SER A 3 22.25 10.60 -65.56
CA SER A 3 22.41 9.18 -65.22
C SER A 3 21.73 8.82 -63.90
N THR A 4 20.72 7.98 -64.02
CA THR A 4 19.88 7.28 -63.03
C THR A 4 20.63 6.16 -62.28
N THR A 5 20.34 5.98 -60.98
CA THR A 5 20.41 4.65 -60.33
C THR A 5 19.23 4.47 -59.34
N ARG A 6 18.61 3.29 -59.44
CA ARG A 6 17.33 2.85 -58.90
C ARG A 6 17.28 2.70 -57.37
N TRP A 7 16.15 3.08 -56.77
CA TRP A 7 15.73 2.60 -55.45
C TRP A 7 14.95 1.30 -55.60
N ILE A 8 15.30 0.31 -54.78
CA ILE A 8 14.58 -0.97 -54.65
C ILE A 8 13.27 -0.70 -53.89
N VAL A 9 12.17 -1.05 -54.54
CA VAL A 9 10.83 -1.15 -53.93
C VAL A 9 10.71 -2.55 -53.35
N LEU A 10 10.51 -2.66 -52.03
CA LEU A 10 9.90 -3.85 -51.44
C LEU A 10 8.46 -3.50 -51.05
N LEU A 11 7.52 -3.93 -51.89
CA LEU A 11 6.14 -4.16 -51.49
C LEU A 11 6.14 -5.35 -50.53
N CYS A 12 5.59 -5.19 -49.34
CA CYS A 12 5.05 -6.33 -48.59
C CYS A 12 3.56 -6.04 -48.34
N ALA A 13 2.75 -6.98 -48.82
CA ALA A 13 1.32 -6.88 -48.95
C ALA A 13 0.58 -7.03 -47.62
N LEU A 14 -0.60 -6.42 -47.59
CA LEU A 14 -1.69 -6.59 -46.64
C LEU A 14 -1.89 -8.05 -46.17
N THR A 15 -1.90 -8.25 -44.86
CA THR A 15 -2.81 -9.19 -44.20
C THR A 15 -3.41 -8.52 -42.96
N CYS A 16 -4.60 -7.95 -43.15
CA CYS A 16 -5.52 -7.65 -42.07
C CYS A 16 -6.19 -8.97 -41.65
N LEU A 17 -5.88 -9.47 -40.45
CA LEU A 17 -6.67 -10.49 -39.77
C LEU A 17 -6.75 -10.11 -38.29
N PHE A 18 -7.85 -9.44 -37.96
CA PHE A 18 -8.51 -9.31 -36.66
C PHE A 18 -7.63 -9.49 -35.41
N ALA A 19 -7.18 -8.37 -34.83
CA ALA A 19 -6.81 -8.33 -33.43
C ALA A 19 -8.09 -8.54 -32.60
N VAL A 20 -8.21 -9.72 -32.00
CA VAL A 20 -9.17 -10.03 -30.94
C VAL A 20 -8.93 -9.01 -29.80
N PRO A 21 -9.97 -8.35 -29.26
CA PRO A 21 -9.78 -7.45 -28.14
C PRO A 21 -9.25 -8.25 -26.95
N THR A 22 -8.10 -7.85 -26.42
CA THR A 22 -7.56 -8.36 -25.15
C THR A 22 -8.50 -7.93 -24.02
N ILE A 23 -9.37 -8.87 -23.67
CA ILE A 23 -10.38 -8.80 -22.61
C ILE A 23 -9.69 -9.04 -21.25
N PHE A 24 -9.84 -8.03 -20.37
CA PHE A 24 -9.66 -7.96 -18.91
C PHE A 24 -8.31 -8.35 -18.25
N ALA A 25 -7.58 -7.32 -17.77
CA ALA A 25 -6.73 -7.43 -16.59
C ALA A 25 -7.59 -7.20 -15.33
N GLN A 26 -8.07 -8.28 -14.72
CA GLN A 26 -8.53 -8.27 -13.32
C GLN A 26 -7.28 -8.16 -12.42
N GLY A 27 -7.31 -7.32 -11.37
CA GLY A 27 -6.24 -7.25 -10.36
C GLY A 27 -6.02 -8.62 -9.68
N PRO A 28 -4.87 -8.86 -9.02
CA PRO A 28 -4.49 -10.21 -8.60
C PRO A 28 -5.43 -10.71 -7.50
N THR A 29 -6.33 -11.61 -7.86
CA THR A 29 -7.14 -12.43 -6.96
C THR A 29 -6.25 -13.52 -6.35
N GLY A 30 -6.40 -13.84 -5.07
CA GLY A 30 -5.76 -14.99 -4.42
C GLY A 30 -4.47 -14.67 -3.67
N SER A 31 -4.30 -13.51 -3.06
CA SER A 31 -3.13 -13.18 -2.25
C SER A 31 -3.13 -13.79 -0.84
N GLY A 32 -4.28 -14.30 -0.37
CA GLY A 32 -4.51 -14.90 0.94
C GLY A 32 -5.74 -15.83 0.98
N PRO A 33 -6.05 -16.42 2.15
CA PRO A 33 -7.19 -17.33 2.28
C PRO A 33 -8.57 -16.66 2.11
N LEU A 34 -8.68 -15.34 2.28
CA LEU A 34 -9.97 -14.63 2.16
C LEU A 34 -10.32 -14.20 0.73
N ASP A 35 -9.34 -14.10 -0.16
CA ASP A 35 -9.51 -13.83 -1.60
C ASP A 35 -9.05 -15.03 -2.44
N ALA A 36 -8.91 -16.20 -1.81
CA ALA A 36 -8.56 -17.45 -2.45
C ALA A 36 -9.48 -17.71 -3.64
N MET A 37 -8.87 -18.04 -4.76
CA MET A 37 -9.56 -18.22 -6.03
C MET A 37 -10.25 -19.58 -6.10
N THR A 38 -11.27 -19.65 -6.94
CA THR A 38 -11.86 -20.93 -7.34
C THR A 38 -11.06 -21.57 -8.48
N PHE A 39 -11.27 -22.86 -8.71
CA PHE A 39 -10.65 -23.57 -9.83
C PHE A 39 -11.40 -23.25 -11.12
N SER A 40 -10.70 -22.66 -12.10
CA SER A 40 -11.28 -22.43 -13.44
C SER A 40 -10.75 -23.38 -14.51
N GLY A 41 -9.71 -24.17 -14.22
CA GLY A 41 -9.04 -25.03 -15.20
C GLY A 41 -8.20 -24.27 -16.24
N ASP A 42 -8.26 -22.94 -16.26
CA ASP A 42 -7.46 -22.09 -17.14
C ASP A 42 -6.02 -21.92 -16.65
N GLN A 43 -5.17 -21.41 -17.53
CA GLN A 43 -3.85 -20.96 -17.12
C GLN A 43 -3.95 -19.72 -16.21
N ARG A 44 -3.13 -19.72 -15.16
CA ARG A 44 -3.01 -18.64 -14.18
C ARG A 44 -1.55 -18.19 -14.10
N MET A 45 -1.35 -16.92 -13.77
CA MET A 45 -0.03 -16.32 -13.62
C MET A 45 0.17 -15.89 -12.18
N VAL A 46 1.22 -16.40 -11.54
CA VAL A 46 1.70 -15.93 -10.22
C VAL A 46 2.87 -14.98 -10.44
N GLY A 47 2.84 -13.81 -9.79
CA GLY A 47 3.94 -12.85 -9.83
C GLY A 47 5.26 -13.41 -9.28
N GLY A 48 6.37 -12.72 -9.53
CA GLY A 48 7.65 -13.06 -8.92
C GLY A 48 7.62 -12.85 -7.40
N ASN A 49 8.27 -13.73 -6.63
CA ASN A 49 8.27 -13.70 -5.16
C ASN A 49 6.87 -13.52 -4.54
N SER A 50 5.85 -14.09 -5.19
CA SER A 50 4.45 -13.92 -4.86
C SER A 50 3.77 -15.26 -4.63
N VAL A 51 2.53 -15.21 -4.17
CA VAL A 51 1.72 -16.39 -3.84
C VAL A 51 0.32 -16.23 -4.42
N LEU A 52 -0.26 -17.35 -4.85
CA LEU A 52 -1.68 -17.46 -5.19
C LEU A 52 -2.38 -18.53 -4.34
N TRP A 53 -3.54 -18.18 -3.79
CA TRP A 53 -4.39 -19.01 -2.98
C TRP A 53 -5.60 -19.47 -3.79
N PHE A 54 -5.96 -20.73 -3.60
CA PHE A 54 -7.16 -21.35 -4.12
C PHE A 54 -7.87 -22.10 -2.99
N TYR A 55 -9.14 -22.44 -3.17
CA TYR A 55 -9.88 -23.20 -2.17
C TYR A 55 -10.83 -24.24 -2.76
N PHE A 56 -11.10 -25.28 -1.99
CA PHE A 56 -12.19 -26.24 -2.21
C PHE A 56 -12.88 -26.54 -0.89
N ASP A 57 -14.17 -26.85 -0.95
CA ASP A 57 -14.92 -27.27 0.23
C ASP A 57 -14.95 -28.80 0.30
N TYR A 58 -14.62 -29.32 1.47
CA TYR A 58 -14.48 -30.74 1.74
C TYR A 58 -15.47 -31.18 2.83
N PRO A 59 -16.22 -32.27 2.65
CA PRO A 59 -17.30 -32.66 3.55
C PRO A 59 -16.85 -33.42 4.82
N GLY A 60 -15.57 -33.78 4.92
CA GLY A 60 -15.04 -34.51 6.08
C GLY A 60 -15.27 -36.03 6.04
N ASP A 61 -15.63 -36.58 4.88
CA ASP A 61 -16.08 -37.96 4.68
C ASP A 61 -14.97 -38.98 4.36
N ARG A 62 -13.69 -38.54 4.42
CA ARG A 62 -12.50 -39.32 4.06
C ARG A 62 -12.38 -39.69 2.57
N SER A 63 -13.18 -39.08 1.69
CA SER A 63 -12.99 -39.23 0.25
C SER A 63 -11.62 -38.71 -0.20
N LYS A 64 -11.07 -39.29 -1.27
CA LYS A 64 -9.76 -38.91 -1.78
C LYS A 64 -9.87 -37.58 -2.56
N VAL A 65 -8.92 -36.67 -2.28
CA VAL A 65 -8.69 -35.44 -3.04
C VAL A 65 -7.35 -35.54 -3.75
N GLU A 66 -7.31 -35.12 -4.99
CA GLU A 66 -6.11 -35.07 -5.83
C GLU A 66 -5.95 -33.66 -6.41
N VAL A 67 -4.75 -33.10 -6.30
CA VAL A 67 -4.41 -31.76 -6.77
C VAL A 67 -3.17 -31.86 -7.65
N GLY A 68 -3.26 -31.35 -8.86
CA GLY A 68 -2.17 -31.35 -9.83
C GLY A 68 -1.90 -29.96 -10.39
N LEU A 69 -0.62 -29.64 -10.58
CA LEU A 69 -0.14 -28.41 -11.19
C LEU A 69 0.81 -28.71 -12.35
N ASN A 70 0.62 -27.98 -13.46
CA ASN A 70 1.49 -28.00 -14.61
C ASN A 70 2.11 -26.63 -14.88
N SER A 71 3.42 -26.59 -15.09
CA SER A 71 4.15 -25.37 -15.41
C SER A 71 5.51 -25.67 -16.03
N ASN A 72 5.89 -24.86 -17.03
CA ASN A 72 7.22 -24.91 -17.62
C ASN A 72 8.34 -24.45 -16.64
N LEU A 73 7.97 -23.89 -15.48
CA LEU A 73 8.87 -23.40 -14.44
C LEU A 73 8.57 -24.03 -13.08
N ALA A 74 8.05 -25.26 -13.06
CA ALA A 74 7.63 -25.94 -11.83
C ALA A 74 8.74 -26.06 -10.78
N GLN A 75 10.03 -26.07 -11.15
CA GLN A 75 11.13 -26.09 -10.18
C GLN A 75 11.20 -24.85 -9.28
N TYR A 76 10.55 -23.74 -9.66
CA TYR A 76 10.48 -22.51 -8.86
C TYR A 76 9.15 -22.34 -8.12
N LEU A 77 8.23 -23.30 -8.29
CA LEU A 77 6.92 -23.29 -7.67
C LEU A 77 6.84 -24.29 -6.52
N ARG A 78 6.10 -23.93 -5.48
CA ARG A 78 5.65 -24.86 -4.45
C ARG A 78 4.14 -24.83 -4.37
N LEU A 79 3.54 -26.02 -4.36
CA LEU A 79 2.12 -26.22 -4.09
C LEU A 79 1.96 -26.85 -2.70
N ALA A 80 1.25 -26.16 -1.82
CA ALA A 80 1.00 -26.60 -0.46
C ALA A 80 -0.50 -26.57 -0.12
N ILE A 81 -0.92 -27.47 0.76
CA ILE A 81 -2.31 -27.62 1.21
C ILE A 81 -2.40 -27.22 2.68
N TYR A 82 -3.42 -26.44 3.02
CA TYR A 82 -3.67 -25.95 4.37
C TYR A 82 -5.10 -26.29 4.82
N THR A 83 -5.25 -26.60 6.10
CA THR A 83 -6.57 -26.73 6.74
C THR A 83 -7.22 -25.36 6.93
N PRO A 84 -8.54 -25.30 7.18
CA PRO A 84 -9.19 -24.06 7.60
C PRO A 84 -8.48 -23.37 8.79
N GLU A 85 -8.10 -24.14 9.81
CA GLU A 85 -7.46 -23.63 11.03
C GLU A 85 -6.02 -23.11 10.79
N GLN A 86 -5.26 -23.79 9.93
CA GLN A 86 -3.92 -23.36 9.54
C GLN A 86 -3.97 -22.08 8.70
N ALA A 87 -4.94 -21.96 7.79
CA ALA A 87 -5.17 -20.72 7.05
C ALA A 87 -5.57 -19.57 8.00
N GLN A 88 -6.35 -19.84 9.04
CA GLN A 88 -6.65 -18.85 10.09
C GLN A 88 -5.42 -18.45 10.92
N THR A 89 -4.52 -19.39 11.18
CA THR A 89 -3.27 -19.13 11.90
C THR A 89 -2.28 -18.36 11.05
N TRP A 90 -2.26 -18.59 9.73
CA TRP A 90 -1.43 -17.85 8.78
C TRP A 90 -1.76 -16.36 8.73
N MET A 91 -3.04 -16.00 8.95
CA MET A 91 -3.47 -14.60 9.07
C MET A 91 -2.92 -13.89 10.33
N ARG A 92 -2.32 -14.63 11.28
CA ARG A 92 -1.74 -14.10 12.52
C ARG A 92 -0.21 -14.22 12.58
N ASP A 93 0.39 -15.17 11.85
CA ASP A 93 1.83 -15.42 11.79
C ASP A 93 2.21 -16.08 10.45
N THR A 94 3.26 -15.60 9.78
CA THR A 94 3.70 -16.06 8.45
C THR A 94 4.38 -17.44 8.43
N GLY A 95 4.62 -18.06 9.59
CA GLY A 95 5.40 -19.31 9.75
C GLY A 95 4.63 -20.65 9.75
N VAL A 96 3.42 -20.74 9.19
CA VAL A 96 2.57 -21.95 9.32
C VAL A 96 3.00 -23.10 8.40
N THR A 97 3.23 -24.28 9.00
CA THR A 97 3.52 -25.53 8.26
C THR A 97 2.25 -26.09 7.61
N PRO A 98 2.25 -26.36 6.29
CA PRO A 98 1.09 -26.95 5.60
C PRO A 98 0.85 -28.41 6.00
N ILE A 99 -0.39 -28.89 5.90
CA ILE A 99 -0.73 -30.32 6.05
C ILE A 99 -0.21 -31.19 4.89
N GLY A 100 0.10 -30.58 3.75
CA GLY A 100 0.57 -31.31 2.59
C GLY A 100 1.38 -30.43 1.65
N VAL A 101 2.38 -31.01 1.00
CA VAL A 101 3.16 -30.35 -0.06
C VAL A 101 3.22 -31.30 -1.25
N ALA A 102 2.95 -30.78 -2.44
CA ALA A 102 3.05 -31.57 -3.66
C ALA A 102 4.51 -31.89 -4.00
N THR A 103 4.71 -33.04 -4.62
CA THR A 103 6.01 -33.50 -5.10
C THR A 103 5.92 -33.89 -6.57
N LYS A 104 7.08 -34.04 -7.22
CA LYS A 104 7.13 -34.54 -8.60
C LYS A 104 6.68 -36.01 -8.63
N PRO A 105 5.69 -36.40 -9.45
CA PRO A 105 5.26 -37.78 -9.59
C PRO A 105 6.36 -38.69 -10.16
N SER A 106 6.29 -39.98 -9.84
CA SER A 106 7.15 -41.00 -10.45
C SER A 106 6.77 -41.23 -11.92
N GLU A 107 7.78 -41.40 -12.77
CA GLU A 107 7.60 -41.70 -14.20
C GLU A 107 6.84 -43.03 -14.39
N GLY A 108 5.99 -43.09 -15.42
CA GLY A 108 5.18 -44.28 -15.75
C GLY A 108 3.87 -44.44 -14.97
N THR A 109 3.50 -43.47 -14.13
CA THR A 109 2.22 -43.46 -13.40
C THR A 109 1.16 -42.60 -14.11
N ALA A 110 -0.13 -42.84 -13.83
CA ALA A 110 -1.22 -42.02 -14.37
C ALA A 110 -1.18 -40.53 -13.92
N THR A 111 -0.40 -40.23 -12.89
CA THR A 111 -0.17 -38.87 -12.37
C THR A 111 1.07 -38.21 -12.97
N ALA A 112 1.88 -38.92 -13.76
CA ALA A 112 3.07 -38.39 -14.44
C ALA A 112 2.78 -37.25 -15.44
N GLN A 113 1.50 -37.01 -15.74
CA GLN A 113 1.04 -35.84 -16.50
C GLN A 113 1.21 -34.51 -15.74
N TYR A 114 1.41 -34.53 -14.42
CA TYR A 114 1.57 -33.33 -13.58
C TYR A 114 3.03 -33.06 -13.25
N ASP A 115 3.41 -31.78 -13.20
CA ASP A 115 4.76 -31.36 -12.78
C ASP A 115 4.89 -31.37 -11.25
N LEU A 116 3.81 -30.98 -10.55
CA LEU A 116 3.63 -31.14 -9.10
C LEU A 116 2.30 -31.82 -8.82
N TYR A 117 2.30 -32.80 -7.93
CA TYR A 117 1.11 -33.55 -7.57
C TYR A 117 1.02 -33.80 -6.06
N TRP A 118 -0.19 -33.68 -5.53
CA TRP A 118 -0.51 -34.05 -4.16
C TRP A 118 -1.83 -34.82 -4.12
N SER A 119 -1.94 -35.79 -3.21
CA SER A 119 -3.22 -36.43 -2.89
C SER A 119 -3.34 -36.77 -1.42
N GLY A 120 -4.55 -36.70 -0.89
CA GLY A 120 -4.84 -37.04 0.50
C GLY A 120 -6.34 -37.17 0.78
N SER A 121 -6.69 -37.39 2.05
CA SER A 121 -8.07 -37.40 2.54
C SER A 121 -8.11 -36.75 3.91
N PHE A 122 -9.27 -36.24 4.31
CA PHE A 122 -9.42 -35.54 5.58
C PHE A 122 -10.63 -36.05 6.36
N THR A 123 -10.63 -35.84 7.67
CA THR A 123 -11.77 -36.16 8.55
C THR A 123 -12.54 -34.93 8.98
N LEU A 124 -12.00 -33.74 8.75
CA LEU A 124 -12.61 -32.48 9.13
C LEU A 124 -13.33 -31.89 7.91
N ALA A 125 -14.60 -31.53 8.08
CA ALA A 125 -15.32 -30.77 7.08
C ALA A 125 -14.88 -29.31 7.10
N GLY A 126 -14.82 -28.68 5.93
CA GLY A 126 -14.53 -27.24 5.84
C GLY A 126 -13.84 -26.83 4.54
N ARG A 127 -13.44 -25.56 4.50
CA ARG A 127 -12.75 -24.95 3.36
C ARG A 127 -11.24 -25.16 3.47
N TYR A 128 -10.71 -25.99 2.59
CA TYR A 128 -9.28 -26.23 2.48
C TYR A 128 -8.66 -25.30 1.46
N PHE A 129 -7.40 -24.95 1.68
CA PHE A 129 -6.68 -23.99 0.85
C PHE A 129 -5.50 -24.62 0.14
N ILE A 130 -5.27 -24.18 -1.09
CA ILE A 130 -4.12 -24.54 -1.90
C ILE A 130 -3.32 -23.28 -2.17
N VAL A 131 -2.05 -23.29 -1.82
CA VAL A 131 -1.15 -22.15 -1.98
C VAL A 131 -0.09 -22.50 -3.00
N VAL A 132 -0.03 -21.72 -4.07
CA VAL A 132 1.03 -21.79 -5.09
C VAL A 132 1.98 -20.62 -4.85
N THR A 133 3.18 -20.92 -4.34
CA THR A 133 4.23 -19.92 -4.08
C THR A 133 5.25 -19.95 -5.21
N ASN A 134 5.59 -18.78 -5.73
CA ASN A 134 6.67 -18.60 -6.71
C ASN A 134 7.89 -17.98 -6.03
N PHE A 135 8.99 -18.74 -5.99
CA PHE A 135 10.26 -18.28 -5.43
C PHE A 135 11.20 -17.66 -6.46
N SER A 136 10.79 -17.61 -7.73
CA SER A 136 11.51 -16.86 -8.76
C SER A 136 11.18 -15.36 -8.67
N PRO A 137 12.13 -14.45 -8.93
CA PRO A 137 11.84 -13.03 -9.09
C PRO A 137 11.01 -12.72 -10.35
N THR A 138 10.84 -13.67 -11.27
CA THR A 138 10.03 -13.53 -12.48
C THR A 138 8.65 -14.19 -12.33
N PRO A 139 7.60 -13.67 -13.00
CA PRO A 139 6.29 -14.32 -13.02
C PRO A 139 6.33 -15.71 -13.66
N SER A 140 5.50 -16.61 -13.16
CA SER A 140 5.35 -17.97 -13.67
C SER A 140 3.91 -18.27 -14.04
N VAL A 141 3.71 -18.93 -15.19
CA VAL A 141 2.39 -19.38 -15.63
C VAL A 141 2.23 -20.86 -15.29
N PHE A 142 1.07 -21.22 -14.75
CA PHE A 142 0.74 -22.60 -14.41
C PHE A 142 -0.73 -22.90 -14.69
N ARG A 143 -1.08 -24.18 -14.79
CA ARG A 143 -2.47 -24.66 -14.76
C ARG A 143 -2.65 -25.49 -13.49
N LEU A 144 -3.70 -25.20 -12.73
CA LEU A 144 -4.04 -25.90 -11.50
C LEU A 144 -5.32 -26.70 -11.68
N SER A 145 -5.32 -27.92 -11.16
CA SER A 145 -6.46 -28.83 -11.16
C SER A 145 -6.65 -29.43 -9.78
N ALA A 146 -7.91 -29.62 -9.39
CA ALA A 146 -8.30 -30.40 -8.22
C ALA A 146 -9.45 -31.34 -8.62
N ARG A 147 -9.47 -32.55 -8.06
CA ARG A 147 -10.56 -33.52 -8.25
C ARG A 147 -10.76 -34.38 -7.02
N GLY A 148 -11.99 -34.82 -6.82
CA GLY A 148 -12.42 -35.72 -5.75
C GLY A 148 -13.91 -35.96 -5.89
N GLU A 149 -14.41 -37.13 -5.49
CA GLU A 149 -15.81 -37.51 -5.71
C GLU A 149 -16.81 -36.64 -4.92
N THR A 150 -16.39 -36.10 -3.78
CA THR A 150 -17.28 -35.38 -2.86
C THR A 150 -16.82 -33.95 -2.53
N ILE A 151 -15.77 -33.46 -3.21
CA ILE A 151 -15.33 -32.07 -3.03
C ILE A 151 -16.21 -31.12 -3.82
N THR A 152 -16.52 -29.97 -3.25
CA THR A 152 -17.23 -28.91 -3.96
C THR A 152 -16.22 -27.93 -4.54
N LEU A 153 -16.17 -27.87 -5.87
CA LEU A 153 -15.45 -26.86 -6.64
C LEU A 153 -16.45 -25.85 -7.16
N TYR A 154 -16.24 -24.57 -6.86
CA TYR A 154 -17.11 -23.51 -7.31
C TYR A 154 -16.68 -23.05 -8.71
N PRO A 155 -17.55 -23.09 -9.74
CA PRO A 155 -17.20 -22.51 -11.03
C PRO A 155 -17.00 -20.99 -10.87
N THR A 156 -16.07 -20.41 -11.63
CA THR A 156 -15.91 -18.95 -11.70
C THR A 156 -17.25 -18.33 -12.10
N PRO A 157 -17.78 -17.32 -11.37
CA PRO A 157 -19.08 -16.76 -11.68
C PRO A 157 -19.06 -16.16 -13.09
N THR A 158 -19.81 -16.78 -13.99
CA THR A 158 -20.16 -16.18 -15.27
C THR A 158 -21.21 -15.11 -14.97
N PRO A 159 -21.06 -13.86 -15.45
CA PRO A 159 -22.01 -12.80 -15.14
C PRO A 159 -23.36 -13.12 -15.82
N THR A 160 -24.31 -13.63 -15.03
CA THR A 160 -25.68 -13.87 -15.47
C THR A 160 -26.51 -12.64 -15.17
N LEU A 161 -26.99 -11.96 -16.21
CA LEU A 161 -28.00 -10.90 -16.10
C LEU A 161 -29.32 -11.52 -15.60
N GLY A 162 -29.75 -11.20 -14.37
CA GLY A 162 -31.10 -11.56 -13.92
C GLY A 162 -31.38 -11.44 -12.42
N ILE A 163 -32.43 -10.67 -12.11
CA ILE A 163 -33.09 -10.38 -10.82
C ILE A 163 -32.31 -9.38 -9.95
N ALA A 164 -32.90 -8.19 -9.84
CA ALA A 164 -32.34 -7.03 -9.17
C ALA A 164 -31.95 -7.35 -7.72
N ALA A 165 -30.63 -7.38 -7.48
CA ALA A 165 -30.09 -7.04 -6.18
C ALA A 165 -30.64 -5.66 -5.76
N PRO A 166 -30.81 -5.39 -4.45
CA PRO A 166 -31.03 -4.01 -4.00
C PRO A 166 -30.00 -3.13 -4.69
N PRO A 167 -30.39 -1.96 -5.22
CA PRO A 167 -29.52 -1.19 -6.12
C PRO A 167 -28.17 -1.05 -5.43
N ALA A 168 -27.13 -1.62 -6.05
CA ALA A 168 -25.78 -1.27 -5.71
C ALA A 168 -25.78 0.25 -5.75
N THR A 169 -25.55 0.88 -4.59
CA THR A 169 -25.36 2.32 -4.51
C THR A 169 -24.42 2.66 -5.66
N PRO A 170 -24.86 3.45 -6.67
CA PRO A 170 -24.03 3.69 -7.83
C PRO A 170 -22.69 4.15 -7.30
N ILE A 171 -21.63 3.38 -7.60
CA ILE A 171 -20.27 3.78 -7.25
C ILE A 171 -20.12 5.11 -7.97
N PRO A 172 -19.98 6.24 -7.25
CA PRO A 172 -19.75 7.50 -7.92
C PRO A 172 -18.45 7.31 -8.71
N GLN A 173 -18.51 7.43 -10.04
CA GLN A 173 -17.31 7.83 -10.78
C GLN A 173 -16.77 9.05 -10.01
N GLY A 174 -15.51 8.98 -9.58
CA GLY A 174 -14.97 9.89 -8.57
C GLY A 174 -15.35 11.33 -8.87
N THR A 175 -15.99 12.02 -7.93
CA THR A 175 -16.20 13.47 -8.00
C THR A 175 -15.27 14.15 -7.00
N LEU A 176 -14.08 13.61 -6.76
CA LEU A 176 -13.10 14.34 -5.98
C LEU A 176 -12.63 15.51 -6.85
N SER A 177 -12.66 16.71 -6.30
CA SER A 177 -12.08 17.87 -6.96
C SER A 177 -10.56 17.74 -7.00
N GLY A 178 -9.92 18.25 -8.05
CA GLY A 178 -8.47 18.39 -8.10
C GLY A 178 -7.72 17.09 -8.36
N LYS A 179 -6.52 16.98 -7.79
CA LYS A 179 -5.54 15.92 -8.13
C LYS A 179 -4.96 15.26 -6.90
N LEU A 180 -4.62 13.99 -7.05
CA LEU A 180 -3.96 13.19 -6.04
C LEU A 180 -2.59 12.76 -6.52
N VAL A 181 -1.64 12.72 -5.59
CA VAL A 181 -0.39 11.97 -5.72
C VAL A 181 -0.40 10.90 -4.64
N PHE A 182 0.03 9.69 -4.96
CA PHE A 182 0.05 8.58 -4.01
C PHE A 182 1.16 7.57 -4.34
N GLN A 183 1.57 6.80 -3.34
CA GLN A 183 2.47 5.65 -3.52
C GLN A 183 1.71 4.33 -3.42
N THR A 184 2.18 3.29 -4.10
CA THR A 184 1.55 1.96 -4.05
C THR A 184 1.90 1.17 -2.80
N SER A 185 3.10 1.36 -2.27
CA SER A 185 3.62 0.70 -1.08
C SER A 185 4.81 1.49 -0.55
N SER A 186 5.29 1.16 0.64
CA SER A 186 6.61 1.61 1.11
C SER A 186 7.68 1.31 0.06
N GLY A 187 8.38 2.34 -0.41
CA GLY A 187 9.42 2.26 -1.45
C GLY A 187 8.88 1.93 -2.85
N GLY A 188 7.56 1.94 -3.03
CA GLY A 188 6.88 1.62 -4.28
C GLY A 188 6.89 2.77 -5.28
N ASN A 189 6.03 2.63 -6.29
CA ASN A 189 5.90 3.62 -7.34
C ASN A 189 5.00 4.76 -6.90
N ILE A 190 5.37 6.00 -7.23
CA ILE A 190 4.51 7.16 -7.05
C ILE A 190 3.69 7.38 -8.32
N TYR A 191 2.40 7.62 -8.15
CA TYR A 191 1.44 7.96 -9.20
C TYR A 191 0.78 9.29 -8.95
N THR A 192 0.41 9.98 -10.02
CA THR A 192 -0.56 11.07 -10.00
C THR A 192 -1.84 10.64 -10.69
N VAL A 193 -2.96 11.19 -10.25
CA VAL A 193 -4.28 10.94 -10.85
C VAL A 193 -5.20 12.13 -10.60
N ASN A 194 -6.11 12.39 -11.53
CA ASN A 194 -7.20 13.33 -11.27
C ASN A 194 -8.19 12.73 -10.25
N GLY A 195 -8.90 13.58 -9.53
CA GLY A 195 -9.89 13.15 -8.55
C GLY A 195 -11.09 12.38 -9.13
N ASP A 196 -11.28 12.44 -10.45
CA ASP A 196 -12.22 11.61 -11.20
C ASP A 196 -11.68 10.25 -11.64
N GLY A 197 -10.40 9.97 -11.33
CA GLY A 197 -9.71 8.74 -11.70
C GLY A 197 -9.14 8.74 -13.11
N THR A 198 -9.24 9.84 -13.85
CA THR A 198 -8.58 10.01 -15.15
C THR A 198 -7.12 10.42 -15.00
N ASN A 199 -6.35 10.34 -16.10
CA ASN A 199 -4.94 10.76 -16.13
C ASN A 199 -4.04 10.08 -15.09
N LEU A 200 -4.31 8.81 -14.78
CA LEU A 200 -3.42 8.01 -13.94
C LEU A 200 -2.03 7.90 -14.62
N LYS A 201 -1.00 8.44 -13.96
CA LYS A 201 0.36 8.50 -14.50
C LYS A 201 1.38 8.13 -13.42
N ARG A 202 2.26 7.17 -13.73
CA ARG A 202 3.44 6.87 -12.89
C ARG A 202 4.46 8.01 -13.01
N ILE A 203 4.96 8.48 -11.86
CA ILE A 203 5.94 9.57 -11.74
C ILE A 203 7.33 9.04 -11.43
N THR A 204 7.43 8.01 -10.59
CA THR A 204 8.73 7.45 -10.15
C THR A 204 8.76 5.94 -10.23
N ASP A 205 9.98 5.40 -10.25
CA ASP A 205 10.26 3.97 -10.24
C ASP A 205 10.69 3.42 -8.85
N GLY A 206 10.36 4.16 -7.79
CA GLY A 206 10.73 3.79 -6.41
C GLY A 206 11.05 5.01 -5.57
N ALA A 207 10.12 5.40 -4.70
CA ALA A 207 10.25 6.53 -3.79
C ALA A 207 9.23 6.40 -2.65
N LEU A 208 9.25 7.35 -1.72
CA LEU A 208 8.49 7.32 -0.47
C LEU A 208 7.81 8.66 -0.20
N ASP A 209 6.64 8.60 0.42
CA ASP A 209 5.90 9.70 1.04
C ASP A 209 5.72 10.95 0.15
N PRO A 210 5.06 10.83 -1.01
CA PRO A 210 4.86 11.97 -1.91
C PRO A 210 3.97 13.06 -1.33
N ALA A 211 4.30 14.33 -1.62
CA ALA A 211 3.45 15.47 -1.30
C ALA A 211 3.44 16.53 -2.40
N TRP A 212 2.27 17.11 -2.66
CA TRP A 212 2.13 18.27 -3.54
C TRP A 212 2.73 19.52 -2.91
N SER A 213 3.35 20.33 -3.75
CA SER A 213 3.57 21.75 -3.46
C SER A 213 2.23 22.50 -3.37
N PRO A 214 2.17 23.62 -2.63
CA PRO A 214 0.92 24.36 -2.42
C PRO A 214 0.27 24.88 -3.70
N ASP A 215 1.06 25.14 -4.73
CA ASP A 215 0.62 25.58 -6.05
C ASP A 215 0.29 24.41 -7.01
N GLY A 216 0.55 23.17 -6.61
CA GLY A 216 0.29 21.96 -7.39
C GLY A 216 1.25 21.74 -8.56
N ASN A 217 2.33 22.50 -8.68
CA ASN A 217 3.24 22.43 -9.85
C ASN A 217 4.45 21.49 -9.64
N ALA A 218 4.75 21.18 -8.39
CA ALA A 218 5.85 20.32 -7.98
C ALA A 218 5.42 19.24 -6.97
N LEU A 219 6.22 18.19 -6.91
CA LEU A 219 6.13 17.10 -5.95
C LEU A 219 7.39 17.06 -5.12
N VAL A 220 7.25 16.79 -3.82
CA VAL A 220 8.36 16.38 -2.95
C VAL A 220 8.15 14.92 -2.54
N TYR A 221 9.23 14.16 -2.42
CA TYR A 221 9.24 12.77 -1.94
C TYR A 221 10.63 12.40 -1.43
N THR A 222 10.77 11.24 -0.81
CA THR A 222 12.07 10.74 -0.35
C THR A 222 12.52 9.52 -1.13
N ARG A 223 13.84 9.31 -1.14
CA ARG A 223 14.47 8.10 -1.68
C ARG A 223 15.41 7.55 -0.63
N TRP A 224 15.51 6.22 -0.58
CA TRP A 224 16.42 5.51 0.33
C TRP A 224 17.56 4.79 -0.39
N GLN A 225 17.43 4.53 -1.69
CA GLN A 225 18.43 3.83 -2.50
C GLN A 225 19.25 4.80 -3.37
N THR A 226 20.49 4.41 -3.69
CA THR A 226 21.49 5.12 -4.52
C THR A 226 21.98 6.46 -3.97
N LYS A 227 21.07 7.38 -3.66
CA LYS A 227 21.34 8.70 -3.06
C LYS A 227 20.18 9.01 -2.09
N PRO A 228 20.28 8.59 -0.83
CA PRO A 228 19.18 8.75 0.11
C PRO A 228 18.98 10.23 0.45
N GLY A 229 17.74 10.69 0.47
CA GLY A 229 17.47 12.12 0.65
C GLY A 229 16.04 12.56 0.38
N VAL A 230 15.86 13.87 0.40
CA VAL A 230 14.62 14.54 0.01
C VAL A 230 14.79 15.08 -1.40
N TYR A 231 13.82 14.78 -2.25
CA TYR A 231 13.81 15.09 -3.67
C TYR A 231 12.62 15.97 -4.02
N ILE A 232 12.80 16.83 -5.01
CA ILE A 232 11.74 17.59 -5.65
C ILE A 232 11.74 17.29 -7.15
N ALA A 233 10.56 17.18 -7.75
CA ALA A 233 10.38 17.11 -9.20
C ALA A 233 9.16 17.96 -9.60
N ARG A 234 9.04 18.26 -10.90
CA ARG A 234 7.78 18.82 -11.43
C ARG A 234 6.64 17.82 -11.27
N ALA A 235 5.41 18.32 -11.31
CA ALA A 235 4.18 17.52 -11.24
C ALA A 235 4.13 16.35 -12.22
N ASP A 236 4.79 16.47 -13.37
CA ASP A 236 4.86 15.45 -14.40
C ASP A 236 6.02 14.44 -14.22
N GLY A 237 6.84 14.60 -13.18
CA GLY A 237 8.02 13.80 -12.86
C GLY A 237 9.33 14.29 -13.50
N SER A 238 9.28 15.34 -14.32
CA SER A 238 10.49 15.90 -14.94
C SER A 238 11.29 16.78 -13.97
N PHE A 239 12.56 17.01 -14.32
CA PHE A 239 13.49 17.87 -13.56
C PHE A 239 13.62 17.49 -12.07
N GLU A 240 13.70 16.17 -11.80
CA GLU A 240 14.02 15.69 -10.45
C GLU A 240 15.38 16.22 -9.99
N THR A 241 15.43 16.76 -8.77
CA THR A 241 16.68 17.17 -8.11
C THR A 241 16.65 16.80 -6.63
N SER A 242 17.83 16.50 -6.08
CA SER A 242 18.00 16.27 -4.64
C SER A 242 18.13 17.61 -3.92
N LEU A 243 17.32 17.83 -2.89
CA LEU A 243 17.40 19.01 -2.04
C LEU A 243 18.40 18.84 -0.90
N VAL A 244 18.48 17.61 -0.36
CA VAL A 244 19.41 17.26 0.72
C VAL A 244 19.66 15.75 0.70
N THR A 245 20.91 15.36 0.95
CA THR A 245 21.30 13.95 1.14
C THR A 245 21.29 13.62 2.62
N VAL A 246 20.36 12.78 3.05
CA VAL A 246 20.24 12.30 4.44
C VAL A 246 19.74 10.86 4.44
N ASN A 247 20.16 10.09 5.45
CA ASN A 247 19.75 8.70 5.57
C ASN A 247 18.29 8.60 6.01
N GLN A 248 17.57 7.66 5.38
CA GLN A 248 16.22 7.26 5.73
C GLN A 248 15.24 8.45 5.88
N ALA A 249 15.29 9.43 4.98
CA ALA A 249 14.32 10.53 5.03
C ALA A 249 12.88 10.04 4.86
N LEU A 250 11.93 10.58 5.61
CA LEU A 250 10.51 10.23 5.57
C LEU A 250 9.62 11.47 5.62
N SER A 251 8.40 11.31 5.12
CA SER A 251 7.26 12.20 5.27
C SER A 251 7.55 13.69 4.99
N PRO A 252 8.14 14.04 3.83
CA PRO A 252 8.39 15.42 3.48
C PRO A 252 7.07 16.16 3.22
N GLN A 253 6.97 17.41 3.68
CA GLN A 253 5.79 18.26 3.50
C GLN A 253 6.18 19.71 3.26
N TRP A 254 5.58 20.30 2.24
CA TRP A 254 5.67 21.73 1.98
C TRP A 254 4.96 22.54 3.05
N SER A 255 5.55 23.66 3.43
CA SER A 255 4.84 24.70 4.15
C SER A 255 3.77 25.33 3.24
N PRO A 256 2.62 25.79 3.78
CA PRO A 256 1.54 26.38 2.97
C PRO A 256 1.95 27.55 2.08
N ASP A 257 2.92 28.36 2.53
CA ASP A 257 3.53 29.46 1.78
C ASP A 257 4.59 29.01 0.75
N GLY A 258 4.91 27.71 0.68
CA GLY A 258 5.88 27.14 -0.25
C GLY A 258 7.35 27.46 0.06
N SER A 259 7.63 28.17 1.16
CA SER A 259 8.99 28.64 1.49
C SER A 259 9.87 27.58 2.14
N ARG A 260 9.27 26.49 2.66
CA ARG A 260 9.95 25.46 3.44
C ARG A 260 9.43 24.06 3.14
N ILE A 261 10.26 23.06 3.44
CA ILE A 261 9.90 21.65 3.49
C ILE A 261 10.33 21.09 4.84
N ALA A 262 9.38 20.54 5.60
CA ALA A 262 9.66 19.75 6.80
C ALA A 262 9.66 18.27 6.46
N PHE A 263 10.48 17.48 7.14
CA PHE A 263 10.57 16.04 6.93
C PHE A 263 11.14 15.36 8.18
N VAL A 264 11.25 14.03 8.16
CA VAL A 264 11.80 13.22 9.25
C VAL A 264 13.10 12.56 8.79
N ARG A 265 14.09 12.46 9.67
CA ARG A 265 15.34 11.73 9.41
C ARG A 265 15.80 10.92 10.61
N GLN A 266 16.49 9.81 10.35
CA GLN A 266 17.18 9.04 11.37
C GLN A 266 18.48 9.78 11.75
N THR A 267 18.64 10.10 13.04
CA THR A 267 19.81 10.86 13.54
C THR A 267 20.67 10.07 14.53
N GLY A 268 20.39 8.77 14.73
CA GLY A 268 21.14 7.90 15.62
C GLY A 268 20.25 6.87 16.34
N GLY A 269 20.68 6.44 17.52
CA GLY A 269 20.01 5.38 18.27
C GLY A 269 20.46 3.97 17.85
N THR A 270 19.89 2.96 18.50
CA THR A 270 20.23 1.56 18.23
C THR A 270 19.27 1.04 17.15
N LEU A 271 19.78 0.61 16.00
CA LEU A 271 18.93 0.22 14.86
C LEU A 271 18.41 -1.22 14.93
N GLN A 272 19.01 -2.05 15.78
CA GLN A 272 18.69 -3.46 15.90
C GLN A 272 18.70 -3.86 17.37
N ASP A 273 17.89 -4.85 17.71
CA ASP A 273 17.94 -5.48 19.02
C ASP A 273 19.35 -6.03 19.24
N ARG A 274 19.89 -5.81 20.43
CA ARG A 274 21.23 -6.31 20.80
C ARG A 274 21.23 -6.89 22.19
N THR A 275 22.06 -7.90 22.39
CA THR A 275 22.32 -8.43 23.73
C THR A 275 23.55 -7.74 24.30
N VAL A 276 23.41 -7.11 25.45
CA VAL A 276 24.50 -6.47 26.19
C VAL A 276 24.78 -7.30 27.44
N CYS A 277 26.03 -7.67 27.65
CA CYS A 277 26.45 -8.47 28.80
C CYS A 277 27.37 -7.67 29.73
N VAL A 278 27.05 -7.66 31.02
CA VAL A 278 27.90 -7.11 32.08
C VAL A 278 28.27 -8.24 33.03
N GLY A 279 29.52 -8.71 32.92
CA GLY A 279 29.97 -9.91 33.62
C GLY A 279 29.27 -11.16 33.08
N LYS A 280 28.60 -11.92 33.97
CA LYS A 280 27.82 -13.12 33.61
C LYS A 280 26.36 -12.83 33.27
N PHE A 281 25.92 -11.58 33.40
CA PHE A 281 24.53 -11.20 33.16
C PHE A 281 24.39 -10.55 31.80
N CYS A 282 23.45 -11.05 30.99
CA CYS A 282 23.13 -10.51 29.67
C CYS A 282 21.69 -10.00 29.66
N PHE A 283 21.46 -8.85 29.05
CA PHE A 283 20.16 -8.23 28.87
C PHE A 283 19.94 -7.89 27.39
N GLY A 284 18.69 -8.07 26.94
CA GLY A 284 18.28 -7.61 25.62
C GLY A 284 17.97 -6.12 25.67
N GLU A 285 18.62 -5.35 24.80
CA GLU A 285 18.26 -3.98 24.48
C GLU A 285 17.53 -3.99 23.14
N SER A 286 16.29 -3.52 23.13
CA SER A 286 15.53 -3.34 21.89
C SER A 286 16.11 -2.21 21.03
N ALA A 287 15.89 -2.29 19.73
CA ALA A 287 16.16 -1.20 18.81
C ALA A 287 15.41 0.07 19.26
N ASP A 288 16.13 1.18 19.35
CA ASP A 288 15.62 2.51 19.65
C ASP A 288 16.21 3.52 18.66
N PRO A 289 15.79 3.48 17.38
CA PRO A 289 16.23 4.44 16.39
C PRO A 289 15.67 5.83 16.72
N ARG A 290 16.54 6.84 16.67
CA ARG A 290 16.17 8.24 16.93
C ARG A 290 15.76 8.90 15.63
N TRP A 291 14.51 9.33 15.58
CA TRP A 291 13.88 9.98 14.45
C TRP A 291 13.56 11.43 14.82
N LYS A 292 14.14 12.37 14.07
CA LYS A 292 14.00 13.81 14.33
C LYS A 292 13.46 14.55 13.12
N LEU A 293 12.88 15.72 13.38
CA LEU A 293 12.47 16.64 12.34
C LEU A 293 13.70 17.28 11.68
N GLY A 294 13.66 17.36 10.36
CA GLY A 294 14.52 18.19 9.55
C GLY A 294 13.69 19.21 8.77
N MET A 295 14.30 20.33 8.43
CA MET A 295 13.66 21.40 7.68
C MET A 295 14.63 21.99 6.65
N ILE A 296 14.12 22.21 5.45
CA ILE A 296 14.79 22.86 4.34
C ILE A 296 14.06 24.18 4.09
N ALA A 297 14.75 25.30 4.14
CA ALA A 297 14.21 26.61 3.77
C ALA A 297 14.83 27.10 2.46
N PHE A 298 14.00 27.58 1.55
CA PHE A 298 14.46 28.19 0.30
C PHE A 298 14.81 29.65 0.57
N LYS A 299 16.10 30.00 0.42
CA LYS A 299 16.63 31.33 0.74
C LYS A 299 17.31 31.93 -0.48
N ILE A 300 17.40 33.26 -0.49
CA ILE A 300 18.16 34.03 -1.47
C ILE A 300 19.31 34.71 -0.73
N ASN A 301 20.53 34.54 -1.21
CA ASN A 301 21.70 35.19 -0.63
C ASN A 301 21.76 36.68 -1.04
N GLN A 302 22.72 37.44 -0.52
CA GLN A 302 22.88 38.86 -0.86
C GLN A 302 23.14 39.14 -2.35
N ASN A 303 23.64 38.14 -3.09
CA ASN A 303 23.94 38.23 -4.52
C ASN A 303 22.75 37.87 -5.41
N GLY A 304 21.62 37.43 -4.82
CA GLY A 304 20.44 36.99 -5.56
C GLY A 304 20.42 35.49 -5.90
N ASP A 305 21.41 34.71 -5.47
CA ASP A 305 21.43 33.27 -5.71
C ASP A 305 20.53 32.53 -4.73
N LEU A 306 19.74 31.59 -5.25
CA LEU A 306 18.94 30.67 -4.44
C LEU A 306 19.82 29.61 -3.79
N TYR A 307 19.59 29.35 -2.50
CA TYR A 307 20.23 28.26 -1.76
C TYR A 307 19.26 27.63 -0.76
N ASN A 308 19.54 26.38 -0.40
CA ASN A 308 18.77 25.62 0.58
C ASN A 308 19.45 25.75 1.96
N GLU A 309 18.74 26.31 2.93
CA GLU A 309 19.19 26.34 4.32
C GLU A 309 18.61 25.14 5.09
N PHE A 310 19.49 24.39 5.75
CA PHE A 310 19.13 23.20 6.52
C PHE A 310 19.07 23.51 8.02
N SER A 311 18.03 23.03 8.70
CA SER A 311 17.89 23.13 10.16
C SER A 311 17.11 21.95 10.74
N ASP A 312 17.24 21.71 12.05
CA ASP A 312 16.45 20.73 12.78
C ASP A 312 15.45 21.47 13.70
N PRO A 313 14.14 21.47 13.39
CA PRO A 313 13.13 22.00 14.30
C PRO A 313 13.14 21.25 15.65
N PRO A 314 12.79 21.91 16.76
CA PRO A 314 12.71 21.26 18.05
C PRO A 314 11.70 20.12 18.02
N CYS A 315 12.10 18.94 18.51
CA CYS A 315 11.24 17.80 18.72
C CYS A 315 11.93 16.80 19.67
N THR A 316 11.23 15.72 20.04
CA THR A 316 11.79 14.63 20.87
C THR A 316 12.77 13.76 20.06
N ASN A 317 13.02 12.52 20.50
CA ASN A 317 13.80 11.54 19.74
C ASN A 317 12.93 10.62 18.86
N HIS A 318 11.61 10.80 18.83
CA HIS A 318 10.66 9.90 18.18
C HIS A 318 9.60 10.65 17.40
N CYS A 319 10.04 11.58 16.53
CA CYS A 319 9.19 12.50 15.79
C CYS A 319 8.86 11.95 14.40
N PHE A 320 7.58 11.90 14.04
CA PHE A 320 7.12 11.30 12.78
C PHE A 320 6.02 12.12 12.10
N SER A 321 5.91 11.99 10.77
CA SER A 321 4.79 12.53 9.98
C SER A 321 4.49 14.02 10.23
N PRO A 322 5.45 14.95 10.11
CA PRO A 322 5.23 16.37 10.37
C PRO A 322 4.20 16.95 9.40
N THR A 323 3.39 17.89 9.89
CA THR A 323 2.39 18.64 9.13
C THR A 323 2.41 20.10 9.56
N TRP A 324 2.21 21.00 8.60
CA TRP A 324 2.28 22.43 8.84
C TRP A 324 0.95 23.00 9.31
N SER A 325 1.00 23.97 10.22
CA SER A 325 -0.11 24.90 10.42
C SER A 325 -0.27 25.81 9.21
N GLN A 326 -1.47 26.34 9.01
CA GLN A 326 -1.84 27.18 7.87
C GLN A 326 -0.94 28.44 7.70
N ASP A 327 -0.47 29.00 8.81
CA ASP A 327 0.41 30.17 8.85
C ASP A 327 1.90 29.85 8.59
N SER A 328 2.22 28.61 8.21
CA SER A 328 3.58 28.11 8.04
C SER A 328 4.48 28.24 9.28
N ARG A 329 3.94 28.46 10.49
CA ARG A 329 4.78 28.68 11.68
C ARG A 329 5.02 27.42 12.49
N TYR A 330 3.99 26.63 12.69
CA TYR A 330 4.01 25.47 13.57
C TYR A 330 4.07 24.18 12.76
N LEU A 331 4.71 23.18 13.36
CA LEU A 331 4.63 21.80 12.91
C LEU A 331 3.90 20.98 13.96
N ALA A 332 2.81 20.31 13.57
CA ALA A 332 2.29 19.18 14.34
C ALA A 332 2.95 17.89 13.83
N TYR A 333 3.17 16.92 14.72
CA TYR A 333 3.78 15.64 14.38
C TYR A 333 3.32 14.56 15.34
N ALA A 334 3.38 13.30 14.90
CA ALA A 334 3.16 12.15 15.78
C ALA A 334 4.45 11.85 16.55
N ASP A 335 4.31 11.56 17.82
CA ASP A 335 5.38 11.24 18.75
C ASP A 335 5.18 9.84 19.32
N GLY A 336 6.23 9.02 19.28
CA GLY A 336 6.18 7.64 19.75
C GLY A 336 5.81 7.48 21.23
N GLN A 337 6.00 8.51 22.04
CA GLN A 337 5.76 8.51 23.49
C GLN A 337 4.59 9.42 23.90
N TYR A 338 4.41 10.56 23.23
CA TYR A 338 3.50 11.62 23.70
C TYR A 338 2.25 11.85 22.85
N GLY A 339 2.02 11.05 21.80
CA GLY A 339 0.84 11.18 20.93
C GLY A 339 1.01 12.25 19.86
N VAL A 340 0.10 13.22 19.75
CA VAL A 340 0.28 14.35 18.81
C VAL A 340 0.97 15.50 19.54
N MET A 341 2.09 15.96 19.01
CA MET A 341 2.83 17.12 19.51
C MET A 341 2.83 18.26 18.51
N ARG A 342 3.13 19.46 18.99
CA ARG A 342 3.33 20.66 18.17
C ARG A 342 4.61 21.38 18.57
N THR A 343 5.37 21.83 17.60
CA THR A 343 6.57 22.67 17.77
C THR A 343 6.43 23.99 17.01
N ASP A 344 7.03 25.05 17.53
CA ASP A 344 7.21 26.31 16.82
C ASP A 344 8.52 26.23 16.01
N THR A 345 8.47 26.53 14.71
CA THR A 345 9.69 26.47 13.87
C THR A 345 10.66 27.63 14.11
N LEU A 346 10.26 28.63 14.89
CA LEU A 346 11.05 29.83 15.17
C LEU A 346 11.53 29.90 16.63
N SER A 347 11.01 29.06 17.53
CA SER A 347 11.38 29.03 18.95
C SER A 347 11.65 27.60 19.42
N ASN A 348 12.28 27.42 20.59
CA ASN A 348 12.55 26.10 21.14
C ASN A 348 11.40 25.54 22.00
N THR A 349 10.16 25.70 21.54
CA THR A 349 8.95 25.43 22.34
C THR A 349 8.18 24.21 21.82
N LEU A 350 7.87 23.27 22.73
CA LEU A 350 7.12 22.05 22.45
C LEU A 350 5.80 22.02 23.23
N TRP A 351 4.76 21.49 22.59
CA TRP A 351 3.43 21.34 23.17
C TRP A 351 2.90 19.93 22.92
N ILE A 352 2.33 19.30 23.94
CA ILE A 352 1.54 18.08 23.75
C ILE A 352 0.13 18.53 23.38
N MET A 353 -0.33 18.15 22.19
CA MET A 353 -1.66 18.47 21.68
C MET A 353 -2.66 17.38 22.08
N PHE A 354 -2.25 16.12 21.97
CA PHE A 354 -3.11 14.99 22.29
C PHE A 354 -2.28 13.87 22.89
N ASN A 355 -2.48 13.63 24.18
CA ASN A 355 -1.85 12.53 24.89
C ASN A 355 -2.85 11.39 25.04
N HIS A 356 -2.67 10.32 24.28
CA HIS A 356 -3.50 9.14 24.39
C HIS A 356 -2.63 7.90 24.28
N ASN A 357 -2.88 6.94 25.16
CA ASN A 357 -2.38 5.57 25.06
C ASN A 357 -3.58 4.76 24.56
N PRO A 358 -3.68 4.43 23.26
CA PRO A 358 -2.60 3.83 22.45
C PRO A 358 -1.98 4.71 21.35
N LYS A 359 -0.98 4.14 20.67
CA LYS A 359 -0.11 4.71 19.63
C LYS A 359 -0.86 5.56 18.59
N VAL A 360 -0.36 6.79 18.35
CA VAL A 360 -0.87 7.71 17.32
C VAL A 360 0.13 7.84 16.17
N GLN A 361 -0.36 7.99 14.94
CA GLN A 361 0.44 8.09 13.72
C GLN A 361 -0.16 9.09 12.71
N ALA A 362 0.62 9.44 11.68
CA ALA A 362 0.18 10.16 10.48
C ALA A 362 -0.69 11.41 10.74
N ALA A 363 -0.19 12.37 11.52
CA ALA A 363 -0.90 13.63 11.76
C ALA A 363 -0.99 14.48 10.49
N ALA A 364 -2.15 15.09 10.24
CA ALA A 364 -2.44 15.93 9.09
C ALA A 364 -3.28 17.16 9.49
N TRP A 365 -2.73 18.35 9.32
CA TRP A 365 -3.43 19.62 9.56
C TRP A 365 -4.35 19.93 8.37
N SER A 366 -5.54 20.46 8.64
CA SER A 366 -6.42 20.94 7.58
C SER A 366 -5.85 22.19 6.90
N PRO A 367 -6.03 22.37 5.59
CA PRO A 367 -5.58 23.57 4.88
C PRO A 367 -6.13 24.90 5.43
N ASP A 368 -7.32 24.88 6.02
CA ASP A 368 -7.95 26.02 6.70
C ASP A 368 -7.43 26.28 8.13
N GLY A 369 -6.48 25.46 8.60
CA GLY A 369 -5.86 25.61 9.92
C GLY A 369 -6.73 25.19 11.11
N SER A 370 -8.00 24.82 10.90
CA SER A 370 -8.97 24.66 11.99
C SER A 370 -8.93 23.29 12.69
N LYS A 371 -8.40 22.25 12.02
CA LYS A 371 -8.46 20.86 12.48
C LYS A 371 -7.17 20.10 12.24
N ILE A 372 -6.99 19.03 13.01
CA ILE A 372 -5.91 18.06 12.83
C ILE A 372 -6.53 16.66 12.81
N ALA A 373 -6.27 15.92 11.75
CA ALA A 373 -6.59 14.50 11.63
C ALA A 373 -5.35 13.66 11.98
N PHE A 374 -5.58 12.47 12.52
CA PHE A 374 -4.51 11.53 12.87
C PHE A 374 -5.10 10.12 12.98
N GLN A 375 -4.28 9.09 12.80
CA GLN A 375 -4.73 7.72 13.02
C GLN A 375 -4.36 7.25 14.43
N VAL A 376 -5.28 6.58 15.09
CA VAL A 376 -5.12 6.02 16.44
C VAL A 376 -5.21 4.50 16.35
N ASN A 377 -4.23 3.80 16.92
CA ASN A 377 -4.26 2.35 16.98
C ASN A 377 -5.25 1.91 18.05
N GLN A 378 -6.49 1.60 17.67
CA GLN A 378 -7.36 0.84 18.55
C GLN A 378 -6.74 -0.53 18.84
N HIS A 379 -7.13 -1.15 19.95
CA HIS A 379 -6.61 -2.43 20.41
C HIS A 379 -6.45 -3.49 19.29
N ASP A 380 -7.36 -3.49 18.31
CA ASP A 380 -7.47 -4.48 17.22
C ASP A 380 -7.47 -3.89 15.79
N HIS A 381 -7.44 -2.57 15.61
CA HIS A 381 -7.41 -1.91 14.30
C HIS A 381 -6.93 -0.45 14.38
N TRP A 382 -6.81 0.24 13.26
CA TRP A 382 -6.55 1.68 13.21
C TRP A 382 -7.80 2.45 12.81
N ASP A 383 -8.03 3.58 13.47
CA ASP A 383 -9.11 4.50 13.12
C ASP A 383 -8.61 5.93 12.97
N ILE A 384 -9.31 6.70 12.13
CA ILE A 384 -9.04 8.12 11.92
C ILE A 384 -9.80 8.92 12.96
N TYR A 385 -9.06 9.79 13.65
CA TYR A 385 -9.56 10.76 14.60
C TYR A 385 -9.36 12.16 14.05
N VAL A 386 -10.23 13.08 14.48
CA VAL A 386 -10.11 14.50 14.20
C VAL A 386 -10.27 15.28 15.49
N MET A 387 -9.41 16.28 15.69
CA MET A 387 -9.51 17.26 16.76
C MET A 387 -9.45 18.69 16.21
N ASN A 388 -9.83 19.66 17.02
CA ASN A 388 -9.61 21.06 16.72
C ASN A 388 -8.11 21.41 16.85
N ALA A 389 -7.66 22.42 16.09
CA ALA A 389 -6.26 22.87 16.12
C ALA A 389 -5.79 23.44 17.47
N ASP A 390 -6.72 23.72 18.39
CA ASP A 390 -6.47 24.09 19.79
C ASP A 390 -6.39 22.88 20.74
N ALA A 391 -6.28 21.67 20.19
CA ALA A 391 -6.22 20.39 20.91
C ALA A 391 -7.54 19.95 21.59
N THR A 392 -8.67 20.62 21.34
CA THR A 392 -9.96 20.23 21.91
C THR A 392 -10.75 19.30 20.99
N GLY A 393 -11.72 18.56 21.56
CA GLY A 393 -12.76 17.87 20.79
C GLY A 393 -12.28 16.70 19.92
N ALA A 394 -11.19 16.03 20.30
CA ALA A 394 -10.71 14.83 19.62
C ALA A 394 -11.80 13.74 19.62
N LYS A 395 -12.17 13.25 18.43
CA LYS A 395 -13.17 12.18 18.26
C LYS A 395 -12.85 11.29 17.05
N PRO A 396 -13.24 10.01 17.07
CA PRO A 396 -13.19 9.15 15.89
C PRO A 396 -14.13 9.68 14.80
N VAL A 397 -13.67 9.64 13.54
CA VAL A 397 -14.49 9.92 12.34
C VAL A 397 -14.65 8.69 11.45
N THR A 398 -13.83 7.66 11.66
CA THR A 398 -14.09 6.29 11.21
C THR A 398 -14.35 5.41 12.42
N GLN A 399 -15.18 4.39 12.24
CA GLN A 399 -15.46 3.38 13.27
C GLN A 399 -15.64 2.02 12.58
N PRO A 400 -15.43 0.90 13.29
CA PRO A 400 -15.74 -0.43 12.80
C PRO A 400 -17.22 -0.52 12.37
N ASP A 401 -17.46 -1.23 11.27
CA ASP A 401 -18.81 -1.68 10.94
C ASP A 401 -19.22 -2.75 11.97
N PRO A 402 -20.29 -2.54 12.76
CA PRO A 402 -20.75 -3.50 13.77
C PRO A 402 -21.13 -4.86 13.18
N LEU A 403 -21.43 -4.92 11.88
CA LEU A 403 -21.79 -6.15 11.17
C LEU A 403 -20.59 -6.83 10.51
N SER A 404 -19.41 -6.21 10.55
CA SER A 404 -18.19 -6.80 10.01
C SER A 404 -17.58 -7.80 10.99
N PHE A 405 -17.19 -8.97 10.49
CA PHE A 405 -16.52 -10.03 11.27
C PHE A 405 -15.10 -9.65 11.72
N ARG A 406 -14.53 -8.56 11.18
CA ARG A 406 -13.31 -7.92 11.69
C ARG A 406 -13.42 -6.41 11.60
N PRO A 407 -12.82 -5.66 12.52
CA PRO A 407 -12.67 -4.22 12.33
C PRO A 407 -11.71 -3.96 11.16
N ALA A 408 -12.06 -2.96 10.35
CA ALA A 408 -11.21 -2.51 9.26
C ALA A 408 -10.17 -1.51 9.76
N ASN A 409 -8.96 -1.56 9.21
CA ASN A 409 -7.96 -0.53 9.44
C ASN A 409 -8.25 0.68 8.55
N ASN A 410 -8.20 1.86 9.14
CA ASN A 410 -8.31 3.16 8.47
C ASN A 410 -7.03 3.96 8.80
N VAL A 411 -6.24 4.30 7.78
CA VAL A 411 -4.86 4.81 7.94
C VAL A 411 -4.51 5.89 6.92
N ALA A 412 -3.39 6.59 7.15
CA ALA A 412 -2.80 7.62 6.29
C ALA A 412 -3.81 8.71 5.86
N PRO A 413 -4.44 9.43 6.81
CA PRO A 413 -5.42 10.46 6.49
C PRO A 413 -4.78 11.67 5.82
N VAL A 414 -5.44 12.23 4.81
CA VAL A 414 -5.07 13.49 4.14
C VAL A 414 -6.29 14.35 3.87
N TRP A 415 -6.15 15.66 4.04
CA TRP A 415 -7.23 16.61 3.84
C TRP A 415 -7.44 16.95 2.37
N SER A 416 -8.70 17.18 2.00
CA SER A 416 -9.05 17.85 0.77
C SER A 416 -8.56 19.30 0.78
N PRO A 417 -8.22 19.88 -0.40
CA PRO A 417 -7.71 21.25 -0.48
C PRO A 417 -8.70 22.32 0.00
N ASP A 418 -9.99 21.98 0.07
CA ASP A 418 -11.05 22.83 0.61
C ASP A 418 -11.38 22.57 2.09
N SER A 419 -10.63 21.69 2.76
CA SER A 419 -10.81 21.27 4.17
C SER A 419 -12.14 20.59 4.50
N LYS A 420 -12.94 20.18 3.51
CA LYS A 420 -14.28 19.60 3.75
C LYS A 420 -14.29 18.08 3.85
N GLN A 421 -13.25 17.39 3.39
CA GLN A 421 -13.17 15.94 3.35
C GLN A 421 -11.78 15.46 3.77
N LEU A 422 -11.74 14.24 4.29
CA LEU A 422 -10.53 13.46 4.51
C LEU A 422 -10.52 12.29 3.54
N LEU A 423 -9.44 12.12 2.79
CA LEU A 423 -9.10 10.89 2.08
C LEU A 423 -8.23 10.03 3.00
N PHE A 424 -8.43 8.72 2.97
CA PHE A 424 -7.64 7.78 3.75
C PHE A 424 -7.64 6.40 3.07
N LEU A 425 -6.74 5.52 3.51
CA LEU A 425 -6.73 4.13 3.10
C LEU A 425 -7.55 3.29 4.05
N SER A 426 -8.39 2.40 3.50
CA SER A 426 -9.09 1.40 4.29
C SER A 426 -8.90 0.01 3.71
N ASP A 427 -8.69 -0.98 4.59
CA ASP A 427 -8.64 -2.39 4.22
C ASP A 427 -10.00 -3.09 4.30
N ARG A 428 -11.11 -2.35 4.49
CA ARG A 428 -12.44 -2.90 4.78
C ARG A 428 -12.97 -3.90 3.75
N ASN A 429 -12.51 -3.80 2.51
CA ASN A 429 -12.84 -4.73 1.42
C ASN A 429 -11.76 -5.81 1.23
N CYS A 430 -10.99 -6.11 2.28
CA CYS A 430 -9.88 -7.07 2.30
C CYS A 430 -8.70 -6.72 1.40
N LYS A 431 -8.64 -5.47 0.93
CA LYS A 431 -7.49 -4.88 0.23
C LYS A 431 -7.48 -3.38 0.51
N TRP A 432 -6.30 -2.75 0.42
CA TRP A 432 -6.18 -1.32 0.64
C TRP A 432 -6.79 -0.53 -0.51
N GLU A 433 -7.78 0.29 -0.20
CA GLU A 433 -8.46 1.15 -1.16
C GLU A 433 -8.67 2.55 -0.58
N PHE A 434 -8.92 3.51 -1.46
CA PHE A 434 -9.20 4.88 -1.06
C PHE A 434 -10.66 5.05 -0.63
N PHE A 435 -10.83 5.71 0.51
CA PHE A 435 -12.13 6.15 1.02
C PHE A 435 -12.04 7.63 1.37
N VAL A 436 -13.20 8.29 1.35
CA VAL A 436 -13.33 9.62 1.94
C VAL A 436 -14.41 9.66 2.99
N VAL A 437 -14.27 10.59 3.92
CA VAL A 437 -15.23 10.89 4.99
C VAL A 437 -15.21 12.39 5.28
N ASN A 438 -16.34 12.94 5.72
CA ASN A 438 -16.40 14.31 6.23
C ASN A 438 -15.79 14.36 7.66
N PRO A 439 -15.30 15.52 8.14
CA PRO A 439 -14.71 15.67 9.48
C PRO A 439 -15.66 15.39 10.65
N ASP A 440 -16.97 15.30 10.38
CA ASP A 440 -17.98 14.92 11.36
C ASP A 440 -18.27 13.40 11.39
N GLY A 441 -17.66 12.63 10.49
CA GLY A 441 -17.86 11.18 10.31
C GLY A 441 -18.91 10.82 9.24
N SER A 442 -19.63 11.79 8.70
CA SER A 442 -20.64 11.57 7.66
C SER A 442 -20.02 11.39 6.27
N GLY A 443 -20.83 10.98 5.29
CA GLY A 443 -20.42 10.96 3.88
C GLY A 443 -19.34 9.94 3.53
N LEU A 444 -19.15 8.92 4.39
CA LEU A 444 -18.20 7.84 4.18
C LEU A 444 -18.50 7.08 2.89
N ARG A 445 -17.56 7.04 1.95
CA ARG A 445 -17.71 6.33 0.68
C ARG A 445 -16.36 5.96 0.05
N GLN A 446 -16.36 4.87 -0.71
CA GLN A 446 -15.22 4.47 -1.52
C GLN A 446 -15.02 5.42 -2.70
N VAL A 447 -13.78 5.63 -3.11
CA VAL A 447 -13.40 6.47 -4.25
C VAL A 447 -12.27 5.84 -5.05
N LEU A 448 -12.12 6.26 -6.31
CA LEU A 448 -11.00 5.87 -7.17
C LEU A 448 -10.78 4.35 -7.28
N LYS A 449 -11.87 3.57 -7.21
CA LYS A 449 -11.79 2.11 -7.24
C LYS A 449 -11.10 1.60 -8.50
N ASN A 450 -11.38 2.21 -9.65
CA ASN A 450 -10.72 1.91 -10.91
C ASN A 450 -9.19 2.14 -10.85
N VAL A 451 -8.73 3.10 -10.05
CA VAL A 451 -7.30 3.36 -9.85
C VAL A 451 -6.70 2.31 -8.92
N THR A 452 -7.33 2.06 -7.77
CA THR A 452 -6.81 1.11 -6.77
C THR A 452 -6.83 -0.33 -7.27
N ASP A 453 -7.78 -0.69 -8.13
CA ASP A 453 -7.83 -1.99 -8.83
C ASP A 453 -6.65 -2.19 -9.79
N LEU A 454 -6.13 -1.10 -10.40
CA LEU A 454 -5.01 -1.15 -11.33
C LEU A 454 -3.65 -1.12 -10.63
N THR A 455 -3.52 -0.35 -9.55
CA THR A 455 -2.22 -0.10 -8.93
C THR A 455 -1.88 -1.06 -7.80
N GLY A 456 -2.88 -1.64 -7.12
CA GLY A 456 -2.67 -2.56 -5.99
C GLY A 456 -1.98 -1.88 -4.81
N LEU A 457 -2.73 -1.17 -3.98
CA LEU A 457 -2.17 -0.49 -2.82
C LEU A 457 -1.82 -1.47 -1.69
N TYR A 458 -0.75 -1.16 -0.97
CA TYR A 458 -0.31 -1.89 0.20
C TYR A 458 0.22 -0.93 1.28
N TYR A 459 -0.25 -1.10 2.51
CA TYR A 459 0.23 -0.35 3.67
C TYR A 459 0.70 -1.32 4.75
N ASN A 460 1.89 -1.06 5.31
CA ASN A 460 2.59 -1.92 6.27
C ASN A 460 2.69 -1.31 7.67
N PHE A 461 1.91 -0.25 7.97
CA PHE A 461 1.89 0.42 9.28
C PHE A 461 3.20 1.14 9.67
N SER A 462 4.05 1.46 8.68
CA SER A 462 5.32 2.17 8.87
C SER A 462 5.20 3.69 9.13
N ASN A 463 4.03 4.19 9.53
CA ASN A 463 3.79 5.62 9.82
C ASN A 463 4.07 6.55 8.61
N GLU A 464 3.86 6.01 7.42
CA GLU A 464 4.12 6.66 6.13
C GLU A 464 2.93 7.49 5.65
N ARG A 465 3.22 8.45 4.77
CA ARG A 465 2.20 9.23 4.05
C ARG A 465 1.95 8.60 2.69
N MET A 466 0.79 7.98 2.54
CA MET A 466 0.49 7.25 1.32
C MET A 466 0.01 8.13 0.17
N ALA A 467 -0.51 9.31 0.46
CA ALA A 467 -1.07 10.21 -0.53
C ALA A 467 -0.91 11.69 -0.16
N SER A 468 -1.25 12.57 -1.09
CA SER A 468 -1.44 14.01 -0.90
C SER A 468 -2.44 14.53 -1.93
N TRP A 469 -3.26 15.52 -1.55
CA TRP A 469 -4.37 16.04 -2.34
C TRP A 469 -4.21 17.55 -2.60
N THR A 470 -4.26 17.95 -3.86
CA THR A 470 -4.20 19.35 -4.31
C THR A 470 -5.40 19.71 -5.21
N LYS A 471 -5.52 20.99 -5.54
CA LYS A 471 -6.61 21.56 -6.34
C LYS A 471 -6.63 21.12 -7.80
#